data_AF-A0A2X2IVR7-F1
#
_entry.id   AF-A0A2X2IVR7-F1
#
_cell.length_a   1.000
_cell.length_b   1.000
_cell.length_c   1.000
_cell.angle_alpha   90.00
_cell.angle_beta   90.00
_cell.angle_gamma   90.00
#
_symmetry.space_group_name_H-M   'P 1'
#
loop_
_entity.id
_entity.type
_entity.pdbx_description
1 polymer ?
#
loop_
_entity_poly.entity_id
_entity_poly.type
_entity_poly.pdbx_seq_one_letter_code
_entity_poly.pdbx_strand_id
1 'polypeptide(L)' 'MSIDWNWGIFLQQAPFGNTTYLGWIWSGFQVTIALSICAWIIAFLVGEVYWQ' A
#
# COMPACT_ATOMS: atom_id res chain seq x y z
N MET A 1 -20.86 0.78 -25.65
CA MET A 1 -20.66 0.86 -24.19
C MET A 1 -19.54 1.86 -23.94
N SER A 2 -19.88 3.13 -23.71
CA SER A 2 -18.89 4.15 -23.36
C SER A 2 -18.63 4.05 -21.86
N ILE A 3 -17.37 3.89 -21.45
CA ILE A 3 -16.99 3.99 -20.05
C ILE A 3 -16.68 5.47 -19.81
N ASP A 4 -17.59 6.20 -19.15
CA ASP A 4 -17.36 7.59 -18.75
C ASP A 4 -16.54 7.57 -17.46
N TRP A 5 -15.27 7.19 -17.59
CA TRP A 5 -14.37 7.06 -16.45
C TRP A 5 -13.97 8.45 -15.94
N ASN A 6 -14.27 8.72 -14.67
CA ASN A 6 -14.00 10.00 -14.03
C ASN A 6 -12.66 9.96 -13.28
N TRP A 7 -11.59 10.39 -13.95
CA TRP A 7 -10.25 10.54 -13.35
C TRP A 7 -10.18 11.59 -12.22
N GLY A 8 -11.19 12.45 -12.06
CA GLY A 8 -11.22 13.47 -11.00
C GLY A 8 -11.44 12.92 -9.60
N ILE A 9 -11.95 11.69 -9.48
CA ILE A 9 -12.24 11.05 -8.19
C ILE A 9 -11.01 10.88 -7.30
N PHE A 10 -9.81 10.80 -7.89
CA PHE A 10 -8.55 10.68 -7.15
C PHE A 10 -8.25 11.91 -6.28
N LEU A 11 -8.74 13.09 -6.67
CA LEU A 11 -8.55 14.35 -5.95
C LEU A 11 -9.70 14.68 -5.00
N GLN A 12 -10.79 13.90 -5.01
CA GLN A 12 -11.86 14.02 -4.01
C GLN A 12 -11.39 13.54 -2.64
N GLN A 13 -11.94 14.14 -1.59
CA GLN A 13 -11.71 13.71 -0.21
C GLN A 13 -12.30 12.32 0.02
N ALA A 14 -11.53 11.48 0.71
CA ALA A 14 -11.99 10.17 1.11
C ALA A 14 -13.01 10.28 2.27
N PRO A 15 -14.01 9.39 2.38
CA PRO A 15 -15.10 9.50 3.36
C PRO A 15 -14.65 9.48 4.82
N PHE A 16 -13.47 8.92 5.11
CA PHE A 16 -12.97 8.70 6.46
C PHE A 16 -11.60 9.36 6.73
N GLY A 17 -11.11 10.25 5.86
CA GLY A 17 -9.76 10.81 6.00
C GLY A 17 -9.63 12.24 5.51
N ASN A 18 -8.81 13.02 6.22
CA ASN A 18 -8.38 14.38 5.86
C ASN A 18 -7.50 14.43 4.58
N THR A 19 -7.52 13.36 3.78
CA THR A 19 -6.63 13.06 2.64
C THR A 19 -7.48 12.67 1.43
N THR A 20 -6.96 12.92 0.23
CA THR A 20 -7.64 12.54 -1.01
C THR A 20 -7.63 11.02 -1.23
N TYR A 21 -8.50 10.52 -2.12
CA TYR A 21 -8.49 9.11 -2.55
C TYR A 21 -7.12 8.67 -3.08
N LEU A 22 -6.40 9.55 -3.78
CA LEU A 22 -5.03 9.30 -4.20
C LEU A 22 -4.09 9.08 -3.00
N GLY A 23 -4.25 9.91 -1.96
CA GLY A 23 -3.49 9.78 -0.71
C GLY A 23 -3.77 8.47 0.02
N TRP A 24 -5.00 7.95 -0.05
CA TRP A 24 -5.34 6.64 0.49
C TRP A 24 -4.65 5.49 -0.24
N ILE A 25 -4.67 5.51 -1.58
CA ILE A 25 -3.96 4.51 -2.39
C ILE A 25 -2.45 4.57 -2.10
N TRP A 26 -1.90 5.78 -1.98
CA TRP A 26 -0.50 5.99 -1.65
C TRP A 26 -0.12 5.47 -0.26
N SER A 27 -0.96 5.75 0.75
CA SER A 27 -0.76 5.23 2.11
C SER A 27 -0.81 3.70 2.13
N GLY A 28 -1.79 3.09 1.46
CA GLY A 28 -1.87 1.64 1.32
C GLY A 28 -0.63 1.05 0.66
N PHE A 29 -0.11 1.69 -0.39
CA PHE A 29 1.11 1.28 -1.08
C PHE A 29 2.35 1.34 -0.17
N GLN A 30 2.50 2.40 0.63
CA GLN A 30 3.58 2.50 1.62
C GLN A 30 3.52 1.35 2.64
N VAL A 31 2.32 1.03 3.12
CA VAL A 31 2.10 -0.09 4.05
C VAL A 31 2.48 -1.42 3.41
N THR A 32 2.10 -1.67 2.15
CA THR A 32 2.47 -2.90 1.44
C THR A 32 3.98 -3.06 1.33
N ILE A 33 4.71 -2.01 0.91
CA ILE A 33 6.18 -2.05 0.80
C ILE A 33 6.82 -2.31 2.16
N ALA A 34 6.40 -1.58 3.20
CA ALA A 34 6.94 -1.74 4.53
C ALA A 34 6.74 -3.18 5.04
N LEU A 35 5.53 -3.73 4.87
CA LEU A 35 5.23 -5.12 5.23
C LEU A 35 6.09 -6.13 4.46
N SER A 36 6.27 -5.96 3.15
CA SER A 36 7.10 -6.85 2.34
C SER A 36 8.57 -6.82 2.79
N ILE A 37 9.12 -5.65 3.10
CA ILE A 37 10.50 -5.51 3.61
C ILE A 37 10.63 -6.15 5.00
N CYS A 38 9.68 -5.90 5.91
CA CYS A 38 9.67 -6.52 7.23
C CYS A 38 9.59 -8.05 7.13
N ALA A 39 8.72 -8.58 6.27
CA ALA A 39 8.60 -10.02 6.05
C ALA A 39 9.90 -10.61 5.50
N TRP A 40 10.56 -9.93 4.56
CA TRP A 40 11.85 -10.34 4.02
C TRP A 40 12.95 -10.38 5.08
N ILE A 41 13.06 -9.34 5.91
CA ILE A 41 14.03 -9.30 7.02
C ILE A 41 13.80 -10.47 7.99
N ILE A 42 12.54 -10.72 8.38
CA ILE A 42 12.20 -11.84 9.26
C ILE A 42 12.56 -13.17 8.61
N ALA A 43 12.22 -13.37 7.34
CA ALA A 43 12.57 -14.58 6.61
C ALA A 43 14.08 -14.81 6.53
N PHE A 44 14.86 -13.74 6.34
CA PHE A 44 16.32 -13.80 6.33
C PHE A 44 16.88 -14.22 7.70
N LEU A 45 16.45 -13.56 8.78
CA LEU A 45 16.91 -13.86 10.14
C LEU A 45 16.52 -15.27 10.58
N VAL A 46 15.29 -15.69 10.32
CA VAL A 46 14.81 -17.05 10.66
C VAL A 46 15.51 -18.09 9.79
N GLY A 47 15.74 -17.78 8.51
CA GLY A 47 16.49 -18.64 7.59
C GLY A 47 17.91 -18.89 8.06
N GLU A 48 18.65 -17.85 8.46
CA GLU A 48 20.02 -18.02 8.97
C GLU A 48 20.07 -18.79 10.30
N VAL A 49 19.10 -18.59 11.20
CA VAL A 49 19.04 -19.31 12.49
C VAL A 49 18.69 -20.79 12.32
N TYR A 50 17.85 -21.15 11.35
CA TYR A 50 17.47 -22.55 11.10
C TYR A 50 18.49 -23.32 10.24
N TRP A 51 19.32 -22.63 9.46
CA TRP A 51 20.31 -23.25 8.57
C TRP A 51 21.73 -23.35 9.17
N GLN A 52 21.94 -22.88 10.40
CA GLN A 52 23.07 -23.28 11.26
C GLN A 52 22.71 -24.51 12.09
#